data_AF-A0A925Y513-F1
#
_entry.id   AF-A0A925Y513-F1
#
_cell.length_a   1.000
_cell.length_b   1.000
_cell.length_c   1.000
_cell.angle_alpha   90.00
_cell.angle_beta   90.00
_cell.angle_gamma   90.00
#
_symmetry.space_group_name_H-M   'P 1'
#
loop_
_entity.id
_entity.type
_entity.pdbx_description
1 polymer ?
#
loop_
_entity_poly.entity_id
_entity_poly.type
_entity_poly.pdbx_seq_one_letter_code
_entity_poly.pdbx_strand_id
1 'polypeptide(L)'
;KDRVIPVAEKVRAAIRTFEGANEVDLNHWSIERTRDYQRDLWKTVKESSFAETPVLSVSVTRLNYAGKLGDIGAWCDFSNIHPYPGGSEPETGPGLGTDLGTGIKVAHALAAERPIIITETGYHSASENGNGHVAVSEHAAGIYLPRVFLHNFRSGIVRSYWYELLNSRLSETDKEANFGLYRNDGITIKPAGLAMKNLIALLSDPGPPFRTGVLDYSLSDSMAQSVLFQKRNGEFWLALWLNSSLADSHRPYGQKQEVDPHDRDCTIRIAGVGVRVKLHERLDGESPISREISESSEFSISLSERVAFLQITVPAKSE
;
A
#
# COMPACT_ATOMS: atom_id res chain seq x y z
N LYS A 1 -22.01 -21.76 -8.58
CA LYS A 1 -22.64 -22.04 -7.26
C LYS A 1 -22.04 -23.21 -6.47
N ASP A 2 -21.97 -24.42 -7.03
CA ASP A 2 -21.76 -25.68 -6.25
C ASP A 2 -20.38 -25.86 -5.60
N ARG A 3 -19.37 -25.05 -5.98
CA ARG A 3 -18.03 -25.08 -5.37
C ARG A 3 -17.78 -23.94 -4.39
N VAL A 4 -18.25 -22.73 -4.70
CA VAL A 4 -17.92 -21.51 -3.94
C VAL A 4 -18.72 -21.43 -2.65
N ILE A 5 -20.06 -21.52 -2.72
CA ILE A 5 -20.93 -21.29 -1.56
C ILE A 5 -20.75 -22.34 -0.47
N PRO A 6 -20.68 -23.66 -0.77
CA PRO A 6 -20.49 -24.67 0.28
C PRO A 6 -19.17 -24.54 1.04
N VAL A 7 -18.11 -24.05 0.38
CA VAL A 7 -16.83 -23.77 1.04
C VAL A 7 -16.95 -22.50 1.88
N ALA A 8 -17.57 -21.45 1.32
CA ALA A 8 -17.76 -20.19 2.01
C ALA A 8 -18.56 -20.33 3.31
N GLU A 9 -19.60 -21.17 3.33
CA GLU A 9 -20.40 -21.42 4.54
C GLU A 9 -19.58 -21.96 5.70
N LYS A 10 -18.55 -22.78 5.43
CA LYS A 10 -17.68 -23.35 6.48
C LYS A 10 -16.88 -22.29 7.22
N VAL A 11 -16.68 -21.13 6.61
CA VAL A 11 -15.86 -20.02 7.12
C VAL A 11 -16.63 -18.69 7.06
N ARG A 12 -17.97 -18.73 7.08
CA ARG A 12 -18.85 -17.56 6.87
C ARG A 12 -18.42 -16.33 7.67
N ALA A 13 -18.09 -16.52 8.95
CA ALA A 13 -17.70 -15.43 9.85
C ALA A 13 -16.36 -14.75 9.47
N ALA A 14 -15.51 -15.43 8.70
CA ALA A 14 -14.21 -14.91 8.26
C ALA A 14 -14.27 -14.24 6.87
N ILE A 15 -15.33 -14.45 6.10
CA ILE A 15 -15.45 -13.88 4.75
C ILE A 15 -15.88 -12.42 4.84
N ARG A 16 -15.04 -11.55 4.28
CA ARG A 16 -15.35 -10.12 4.12
C ARG A 16 -15.67 -9.75 2.68
N THR A 17 -15.12 -10.47 1.72
CA THR A 17 -15.26 -10.21 0.30
C THR A 17 -15.08 -11.51 -0.48
N PHE A 18 -15.69 -11.61 -1.67
CA PHE A 18 -15.33 -12.58 -2.70
C PHE A 18 -14.50 -11.89 -3.78
N GLU A 19 -13.51 -12.56 -4.35
CA GLU A 19 -12.65 -12.01 -5.39
C GLU A 19 -12.86 -12.75 -6.72
N GLY A 20 -12.80 -11.99 -7.82
CA GLY A 20 -12.72 -12.57 -9.16
C GLY A 20 -11.45 -13.42 -9.34
N ALA A 21 -11.35 -14.08 -10.49
CA ALA A 21 -10.16 -14.86 -10.79
C ALA A 21 -8.89 -14.00 -10.84
N ASN A 22 -7.79 -14.59 -10.38
CA ASN A 22 -6.50 -13.91 -10.26
C ASN A 22 -5.78 -13.77 -11.61
N GLU A 23 -5.27 -12.57 -11.91
CA GLU A 23 -4.35 -12.24 -13.02
C GLU A 23 -4.66 -13.01 -14.31
N VAL A 24 -5.92 -12.89 -14.74
CA VAL A 24 -6.49 -13.78 -15.78
C VAL A 24 -5.77 -13.64 -17.13
N ASP A 25 -5.16 -12.49 -17.39
CA ASP A 25 -4.42 -12.19 -18.61
C ASP A 25 -2.99 -12.80 -18.62
N LEU A 26 -2.37 -12.96 -17.45
CA LEU A 26 -1.16 -13.79 -17.30
C LEU A 26 -1.47 -15.28 -17.43
N ASN A 27 -2.67 -15.69 -17.02
CA ASN A 27 -3.18 -17.06 -17.18
C ASN A 27 -3.80 -17.35 -18.55
N HIS A 28 -3.64 -16.43 -19.53
CA HIS A 28 -4.10 -16.58 -20.91
C HIS A 28 -5.62 -16.80 -21.07
N TRP A 29 -6.45 -16.27 -20.17
CA TRP A 29 -7.91 -16.34 -20.33
C TRP A 29 -8.38 -15.46 -21.49
N SER A 30 -9.37 -15.94 -22.25
CA SER A 30 -10.06 -15.12 -23.25
C SER A 30 -10.93 -14.06 -22.58
N ILE A 31 -11.22 -12.98 -23.30
CA ILE A 31 -12.14 -11.92 -22.82
C ILE A 31 -13.52 -12.50 -22.46
N GLU A 32 -14.04 -13.40 -23.28
CA GLU A 32 -15.32 -14.08 -23.07
C GLU A 32 -15.31 -14.89 -21.77
N ARG A 33 -14.30 -15.75 -21.58
CA ARG A 33 -14.14 -16.55 -20.36
C ARG A 33 -14.09 -15.66 -19.12
N THR A 34 -13.36 -14.54 -19.18
CA THR A 34 -13.22 -13.61 -18.07
C THR A 34 -14.55 -12.94 -17.72
N ARG A 35 -15.31 -12.44 -18.71
CA ARG A 35 -16.64 -11.86 -18.47
C ARG A 35 -17.61 -12.88 -17.90
N ASP A 36 -17.62 -14.08 -18.47
CA ASP A 36 -18.54 -15.14 -18.06
C ASP A 36 -18.26 -15.60 -16.63
N TYR A 37 -16.98 -15.75 -16.26
CA TYR A 37 -16.59 -16.07 -14.90
C TYR A 37 -17.02 -14.98 -13.91
N GLN A 38 -16.73 -13.71 -14.20
CA GLN A 38 -17.11 -12.62 -13.29
C GLN A 38 -18.63 -12.55 -13.10
N ARG A 39 -19.39 -12.70 -14.20
CA ARG A 39 -20.86 -12.70 -14.16
C ARG A 39 -21.40 -13.89 -13.37
N ASP A 40 -20.85 -15.08 -13.53
CA ASP A 40 -21.27 -16.27 -12.78
C ASP A 40 -20.91 -16.16 -11.28
N LEU A 41 -19.74 -15.62 -10.95
CA LEU A 41 -19.35 -15.34 -9.56
C LEU A 41 -20.32 -14.34 -8.92
N TRP A 42 -20.57 -13.21 -9.58
CA TRP A 42 -21.52 -12.20 -9.11
C TRP A 42 -22.89 -12.81 -8.84
N LYS A 43 -23.46 -13.49 -9.84
CA LYS A 43 -24.76 -14.17 -9.69
C LYS A 43 -24.74 -15.18 -8.54
N THR A 44 -23.70 -16.01 -8.48
CA THR A 44 -23.55 -17.04 -7.42
C THR A 44 -23.56 -16.42 -6.03
N VAL A 45 -22.85 -15.30 -5.81
CA VAL A 45 -22.80 -14.62 -4.51
C VAL A 45 -24.11 -13.91 -4.23
N LYS A 46 -24.61 -13.11 -5.17
CA LYS A 46 -25.82 -12.27 -4.99
C LYS A 46 -27.12 -13.07 -4.88
N GLU A 47 -27.18 -14.29 -5.40
CA GLU A 47 -28.32 -15.20 -5.25
C GLU A 47 -28.13 -16.25 -4.13
N SER A 48 -27.22 -15.97 -3.19
CA SER A 48 -26.93 -16.85 -2.06
C SER A 48 -27.16 -16.16 -0.72
N SER A 49 -26.92 -16.90 0.34
CA SER A 49 -26.85 -16.43 1.72
C SER A 49 -25.69 -15.43 1.99
N PHE A 50 -24.91 -15.08 0.97
CA PHE A 50 -23.85 -14.05 0.96
C PHE A 50 -24.21 -12.83 0.11
N ALA A 51 -25.49 -12.59 -0.20
CA ALA A 51 -25.91 -11.49 -1.08
C ALA A 51 -25.35 -10.11 -0.69
N GLU A 52 -25.26 -9.83 0.61
CA GLU A 52 -24.70 -8.59 1.18
C GLU A 52 -23.16 -8.57 1.25
N THR A 53 -22.49 -9.67 0.92
CA THR A 53 -21.02 -9.72 0.90
C THR A 53 -20.51 -9.09 -0.40
N PRO A 54 -19.55 -8.14 -0.33
CA PRO A 54 -19.01 -7.52 -1.53
C PRO A 54 -18.23 -8.47 -2.43
N VAL A 55 -18.26 -8.20 -3.74
CA VAL A 55 -17.52 -8.93 -4.77
C VAL A 55 -16.51 -8.00 -5.45
N LEU A 56 -15.23 -8.37 -5.46
CA LEU A 56 -14.20 -7.68 -6.22
C LEU A 56 -14.21 -8.18 -7.67
N SER A 57 -13.79 -7.34 -8.61
CA SER A 57 -13.52 -7.77 -9.99
C SER A 57 -12.41 -8.82 -10.03
N VAL A 58 -12.27 -9.48 -11.18
CA VAL A 58 -11.01 -10.13 -11.56
C VAL A 58 -9.85 -9.13 -11.45
N SER A 59 -8.65 -9.62 -11.19
CA SER A 59 -7.42 -8.85 -11.39
C SER A 59 -6.87 -9.09 -12.80
N VAL A 60 -6.30 -8.03 -13.38
CA VAL A 60 -5.60 -8.07 -14.67
C VAL A 60 -4.31 -7.25 -14.55
N THR A 61 -3.28 -7.66 -15.27
CA THR A 61 -1.95 -7.02 -15.21
C THR A 61 -1.69 -6.07 -16.38
N ARG A 62 -2.52 -6.09 -17.43
CA ARG A 62 -2.28 -5.31 -18.65
C ARG A 62 -3.47 -4.42 -19.03
N LEU A 63 -3.17 -3.13 -19.25
CA LEU A 63 -4.16 -2.14 -19.69
C LEU A 63 -4.83 -2.48 -21.02
N ASN A 64 -4.09 -3.08 -21.97
CA ASN A 64 -4.68 -3.49 -23.25
C ASN A 64 -5.70 -4.63 -23.10
N TYR A 65 -5.51 -5.52 -22.13
CA TYR A 65 -6.46 -6.57 -21.80
C TYR A 65 -7.69 -5.97 -21.13
N ALA A 66 -7.49 -5.10 -20.15
CA ALA A 66 -8.57 -4.35 -19.48
C ALA A 66 -9.44 -3.59 -20.49
N GLY A 67 -8.81 -2.87 -21.44
CA GLY A 67 -9.53 -2.13 -22.48
C GLY A 67 -10.34 -3.03 -23.42
N LYS A 68 -9.86 -4.24 -23.73
CA LYS A 68 -10.63 -5.24 -24.51
C LYS A 68 -11.75 -5.88 -23.70
N LEU A 69 -11.49 -6.11 -22.41
CA LEU A 69 -12.48 -6.64 -21.46
C LEU A 69 -13.62 -5.66 -21.23
N GLY A 70 -13.33 -4.36 -21.30
CA GLY A 70 -14.30 -3.30 -21.09
C GLY A 70 -14.89 -3.33 -19.68
N ASP A 71 -15.92 -2.51 -19.50
CA ASP A 71 -16.56 -2.31 -18.21
C ASP A 71 -17.34 -3.57 -17.76
N ILE A 72 -16.96 -4.08 -16.59
CA ILE A 72 -17.57 -5.19 -15.84
C ILE A 72 -18.10 -4.73 -14.48
N GLY A 73 -18.20 -3.41 -14.25
CA GLY A 73 -18.64 -2.79 -13.00
C GLY A 73 -20.07 -3.16 -12.57
N ALA A 74 -20.89 -3.72 -13.47
CA ALA A 74 -22.20 -4.30 -13.13
C ALA A 74 -22.10 -5.62 -12.33
N TRP A 75 -20.92 -6.25 -12.30
CA TRP A 75 -20.67 -7.55 -11.68
C TRP A 75 -19.59 -7.51 -10.60
N CYS A 76 -19.28 -6.33 -10.06
CA CYS A 76 -18.44 -6.16 -8.89
C CYS A 76 -18.85 -4.92 -8.08
N ASP A 77 -18.50 -4.94 -6.80
CA ASP A 77 -18.65 -3.82 -5.87
C ASP A 77 -17.35 -2.99 -5.78
N PHE A 78 -16.21 -3.62 -6.09
CA PHE A 78 -14.87 -3.00 -6.09
C PHE A 78 -14.08 -3.42 -7.33
N SER A 79 -13.25 -2.51 -7.85
CA SER A 79 -12.24 -2.87 -8.83
C SER A 79 -11.00 -3.41 -8.13
N ASN A 80 -10.39 -4.45 -8.69
CA ASN A 80 -9.19 -5.09 -8.17
C ASN A 80 -7.99 -4.93 -9.11
N ILE A 81 -6.83 -4.60 -8.56
CA ILE A 81 -5.57 -4.40 -9.31
C ILE A 81 -4.36 -4.83 -8.50
N HIS A 82 -3.30 -5.24 -9.19
CA HIS A 82 -2.05 -5.74 -8.59
C HIS A 82 -0.84 -4.85 -8.98
N PRO A 83 -0.77 -3.60 -8.50
CA PRO A 83 0.30 -2.71 -8.89
C PRO A 83 1.61 -3.04 -8.17
N TYR A 84 2.53 -3.72 -8.85
CA TYR A 84 3.84 -4.05 -8.31
C TYR A 84 4.89 -3.03 -8.78
N PRO A 85 5.58 -2.32 -7.86
CA PRO A 85 6.63 -1.37 -8.23
C PRO A 85 7.86 -2.02 -8.89
N GLY A 86 8.01 -3.34 -8.77
CA GLY A 86 9.07 -4.11 -9.42
C GLY A 86 10.46 -3.61 -9.03
N GLY A 87 10.71 -3.38 -7.75
CA GLY A 87 12.01 -2.92 -7.24
C GLY A 87 12.33 -1.43 -7.48
N SER A 88 11.39 -0.68 -8.04
CA SER A 88 11.45 0.78 -8.06
C SER A 88 10.71 1.37 -6.86
N GLU A 89 10.87 2.66 -6.62
CA GLU A 89 10.10 3.38 -5.61
C GLU A 89 8.58 3.33 -5.86
N PRO A 90 7.74 3.35 -4.80
CA PRO A 90 6.29 3.18 -4.95
C PRO A 90 5.58 4.24 -5.81
N GLU A 91 6.10 5.48 -5.84
CA GLU A 91 5.41 6.64 -6.41
C GLU A 91 5.70 6.86 -7.90
N THR A 92 6.90 6.55 -8.36
CA THR A 92 7.38 6.92 -9.71
C THR A 92 8.01 5.77 -10.49
N GLY A 93 8.06 4.57 -9.88
CA GLY A 93 8.67 3.42 -10.50
C GLY A 93 8.08 3.07 -11.87
N PRO A 94 8.90 2.82 -12.91
CA PRO A 94 8.43 2.50 -14.26
C PRO A 94 7.91 1.05 -14.35
N GLY A 95 7.23 0.55 -13.31
CA GLY A 95 6.85 -0.86 -13.11
C GLY A 95 6.25 -1.51 -14.36
N LEU A 96 6.23 -2.84 -14.41
CA LEU A 96 5.95 -3.71 -15.57
C LEU A 96 4.58 -3.55 -16.27
N GLY A 97 4.15 -2.33 -16.59
CA GLY A 97 2.79 -2.03 -16.97
C GLY A 97 1.81 -2.01 -15.78
N THR A 98 2.30 -1.98 -14.54
CA THR A 98 1.47 -2.00 -13.32
C THR A 98 1.98 -1.06 -12.22
N ASP A 99 2.68 0.04 -12.52
CA ASP A 99 2.80 1.11 -11.52
C ASP A 99 1.40 1.55 -11.03
N LEU A 100 1.30 2.19 -9.86
CA LEU A 100 0.00 2.54 -9.28
C LEU A 100 -0.87 3.38 -10.24
N GLY A 101 -0.27 4.31 -10.98
CA GLY A 101 -0.98 5.14 -11.96
C GLY A 101 -1.53 4.31 -13.12
N THR A 102 -0.76 3.36 -13.64
CA THR A 102 -1.25 2.42 -14.66
C THR A 102 -2.29 1.45 -14.09
N GLY A 103 -2.11 0.97 -12.86
CA GLY A 103 -3.09 0.17 -12.13
C GLY A 103 -4.42 0.90 -11.98
N ILE A 104 -4.43 2.17 -11.60
CA ILE A 104 -5.65 2.98 -11.51
C ILE A 104 -6.34 3.10 -12.88
N LYS A 105 -5.58 3.27 -13.98
CA LYS A 105 -6.15 3.25 -15.34
C LYS A 105 -6.78 1.91 -15.68
N VAL A 106 -6.13 0.80 -15.31
CA VAL A 106 -6.68 -0.56 -15.45
C VAL A 106 -7.97 -0.69 -14.67
N ALA A 107 -7.99 -0.26 -13.40
CA ALA A 107 -9.16 -0.33 -12.55
C ALA A 107 -10.34 0.44 -13.15
N HIS A 108 -10.10 1.66 -13.63
CA HIS A 108 -11.17 2.43 -14.27
C HIS A 108 -11.64 1.85 -15.61
N ALA A 109 -10.77 1.18 -16.36
CA ALA A 109 -11.17 0.47 -17.57
C ALA A 109 -12.05 -0.75 -17.26
N LEU A 110 -11.84 -1.41 -16.12
CA LEU A 110 -12.63 -2.55 -15.66
C LEU A 110 -13.94 -2.15 -14.99
N ALA A 111 -13.94 -1.10 -14.16
CA ALA A 111 -15.09 -0.71 -13.36
C ALA A 111 -14.97 0.75 -12.92
N ALA A 112 -15.21 1.68 -13.84
CA ALA A 112 -14.92 3.12 -13.70
C ALA A 112 -15.44 3.75 -12.40
N GLU A 113 -16.65 3.40 -11.98
CA GLU A 113 -17.34 4.01 -10.84
C GLU A 113 -17.12 3.29 -9.51
N ARG A 114 -16.34 2.19 -9.50
CA ARG A 114 -16.15 1.36 -8.30
C ARG A 114 -14.89 1.80 -7.54
N PRO A 115 -14.93 1.84 -6.19
CA PRO A 115 -13.72 2.04 -5.41
C PRO A 115 -12.71 0.91 -5.68
N ILE A 116 -11.43 1.23 -5.51
CA ILE A 116 -10.33 0.33 -5.87
C ILE A 116 -9.77 -0.35 -4.61
N ILE A 117 -9.62 -1.67 -4.68
CA ILE A 117 -8.87 -2.48 -3.72
C ILE A 117 -7.64 -3.05 -4.43
N ILE A 118 -6.50 -3.03 -3.76
CA ILE A 118 -5.28 -3.71 -4.20
C ILE A 118 -5.16 -5.01 -3.41
N THR A 119 -5.47 -6.17 -3.99
CA THR A 119 -5.32 -7.46 -3.29
C THR A 119 -3.90 -7.99 -3.30
N GLU A 120 -3.02 -7.45 -4.15
CA GLU A 120 -1.60 -7.81 -4.17
C GLU A 120 -0.70 -6.63 -4.55
N THR A 121 0.31 -6.38 -3.74
CA THR A 121 1.46 -5.50 -4.03
C THR A 121 2.58 -5.84 -3.06
N GLY A 122 3.82 -5.55 -3.42
CA GLY A 122 4.94 -5.73 -2.50
C GLY A 122 6.29 -5.71 -3.18
N TYR A 123 7.27 -6.19 -2.44
CA TYR A 123 8.66 -6.33 -2.88
C TYR A 123 9.20 -7.68 -2.43
N HIS A 124 10.02 -8.31 -3.26
CA HIS A 124 10.78 -9.50 -2.86
C HIS A 124 12.26 -9.17 -2.72
N SER A 125 12.95 -10.01 -1.96
CA SER A 125 14.38 -9.93 -1.67
C SER A 125 15.16 -11.16 -2.17
N ALA A 126 14.68 -11.79 -3.23
CA ALA A 126 15.37 -12.91 -3.87
C ALA A 126 16.77 -12.50 -4.35
N SER A 127 17.74 -13.40 -4.28
CA SER A 127 19.13 -13.17 -4.66
C SER A 127 19.35 -13.12 -6.18
N GLU A 128 18.38 -13.65 -6.95
CA GLU A 128 18.35 -13.55 -8.41
C GLU A 128 17.17 -12.69 -8.87
N ASN A 129 17.43 -11.83 -9.85
CA ASN A 129 16.39 -11.05 -10.50
C ASN A 129 15.71 -11.92 -11.55
N GLY A 130 14.38 -12.07 -11.43
CA GLY A 130 13.56 -12.59 -12.52
C GLY A 130 13.35 -11.53 -13.60
N ASN A 131 12.83 -11.95 -14.76
CA ASN A 131 12.42 -11.00 -15.79
C ASN A 131 11.28 -10.12 -15.26
N GLY A 132 11.60 -8.84 -15.08
CA GLY A 132 10.66 -7.75 -14.90
C GLY A 132 10.23 -7.47 -13.46
N HIS A 133 10.33 -8.40 -12.51
CA HIS A 133 10.16 -8.07 -11.09
C HIS A 133 11.54 -8.07 -10.43
N VAL A 134 12.15 -6.88 -10.34
CA VAL A 134 13.49 -6.71 -9.79
C VAL A 134 13.42 -6.78 -8.27
N ALA A 135 14.33 -7.54 -7.66
CA ALA A 135 14.46 -7.63 -6.22
C ALA A 135 14.99 -6.32 -5.63
N VAL A 136 14.64 -6.07 -4.38
CA VAL A 136 15.29 -5.04 -3.55
C VAL A 136 15.90 -5.71 -2.33
N SER A 137 16.83 -5.04 -1.67
CA SER A 137 17.27 -5.51 -0.37
C SER A 137 16.11 -5.48 0.62
N GLU A 138 16.26 -6.21 1.72
CA GLU A 138 15.27 -6.15 2.79
C GLU A 138 15.22 -4.78 3.47
N HIS A 139 16.35 -4.09 3.52
CA HIS A 139 16.44 -2.74 4.05
C HIS A 139 15.59 -1.78 3.20
N ALA A 140 15.76 -1.79 1.87
CA ALA A 140 14.94 -1.02 0.95
C ALA A 140 13.45 -1.41 1.04
N ALA A 141 13.11 -2.70 1.15
CA ALA A 141 11.73 -3.14 1.35
C ALA A 141 11.13 -2.61 2.68
N GLY A 142 11.93 -2.53 3.74
CA GLY A 142 11.56 -1.91 5.02
C GLY A 142 11.22 -0.43 4.89
N ILE A 143 11.98 0.30 4.07
CA ILE A 143 11.76 1.72 3.81
C ILE A 143 10.56 1.97 2.89
N TYR A 144 10.40 1.14 1.86
CA TYR A 144 9.32 1.29 0.88
C TYR A 144 7.96 0.83 1.38
N LEU A 145 7.87 -0.13 2.31
CA LEU A 145 6.58 -0.66 2.74
C LEU A 145 5.63 0.44 3.27
N PRO A 146 6.03 1.31 4.22
CA PRO A 146 5.15 2.38 4.68
C PRO A 146 4.73 3.33 3.54
N ARG A 147 5.65 3.60 2.59
CA ARG A 147 5.38 4.43 1.42
C ARG A 147 4.32 3.84 0.51
N VAL A 148 4.32 2.52 0.27
CA VAL A 148 3.29 1.83 -0.52
C VAL A 148 1.89 2.11 0.06
N PHE A 149 1.70 1.88 1.36
CA PHE A 149 0.39 2.07 1.98
C PHE A 149 -0.05 3.54 2.00
N LEU A 150 0.85 4.46 2.33
CA LEU A 150 0.55 5.89 2.37
C LEU A 150 0.29 6.48 0.98
N HIS A 151 1.05 6.05 -0.03
CA HIS A 151 0.86 6.47 -1.41
C HIS A 151 -0.46 5.92 -1.99
N ASN A 152 -0.77 4.65 -1.74
CA ASN A 152 -2.05 4.05 -2.14
C ASN A 152 -3.23 4.79 -1.49
N PHE A 153 -3.16 5.01 -0.17
CA PHE A 153 -4.21 5.72 0.57
C PHE A 153 -4.45 7.13 0.01
N ARG A 154 -3.38 7.89 -0.21
CA ARG A 154 -3.45 9.23 -0.80
C ARG A 154 -3.99 9.25 -2.24
N SER A 155 -3.86 8.13 -2.95
CA SER A 155 -4.37 7.96 -4.32
C SER A 155 -5.83 7.49 -4.36
N GLY A 156 -6.52 7.42 -3.21
CA GLY A 156 -7.93 7.04 -3.12
C GLY A 156 -8.18 5.53 -3.08
N ILE A 157 -7.13 4.72 -2.92
CA ILE A 157 -7.28 3.27 -2.74
C ILE A 157 -7.87 3.01 -1.36
N VAL A 158 -8.99 2.28 -1.31
CA VAL A 158 -9.74 2.09 -0.05
C VAL A 158 -9.20 0.93 0.80
N ARG A 159 -8.41 0.03 0.19
CA ARG A 159 -7.69 -1.04 0.88
C ARG A 159 -6.54 -1.57 0.03
N SER A 160 -5.43 -1.92 0.68
CA SER A 160 -4.29 -2.60 0.06
C SER A 160 -3.88 -3.80 0.89
N TYR A 161 -3.39 -4.84 0.24
CA TYR A 161 -2.86 -6.06 0.85
C TYR A 161 -1.41 -6.25 0.41
N TRP A 162 -0.54 -6.52 1.39
CA TRP A 162 0.86 -6.84 1.13
C TRP A 162 1.00 -8.32 0.77
N TYR A 163 1.62 -8.60 -0.38
CA TYR A 163 2.05 -9.93 -0.74
C TYR A 163 3.51 -10.10 -0.25
N GLU A 164 3.81 -10.96 0.73
CA GLU A 164 2.90 -11.82 1.52
C GLU A 164 3.29 -11.83 3.01
N LEU A 165 2.55 -12.54 3.85
CA LEU A 165 2.84 -12.58 5.30
C LEU A 165 4.13 -13.36 5.60
N LEU A 166 4.30 -14.54 5.01
CA LEU A 166 5.38 -15.49 5.29
C LEU A 166 6.06 -15.84 3.97
N ASN A 167 7.39 -15.92 3.92
CA ASN A 167 8.08 -16.58 2.82
C ASN A 167 7.56 -18.03 2.72
N SER A 168 6.76 -18.31 1.69
CA SER A 168 6.04 -19.58 1.56
C SER A 168 6.93 -20.77 1.17
N ARG A 169 8.20 -20.53 0.83
CA ARG A 169 9.16 -21.52 0.30
C ARG A 169 10.58 -21.26 0.81
N LEU A 170 11.50 -22.18 0.52
CA LEU A 170 12.90 -22.13 0.99
C LEU A 170 13.91 -21.55 -0.01
N SER A 171 13.52 -21.33 -1.26
CA SER A 171 14.47 -20.91 -2.31
C SER A 171 14.87 -19.45 -2.13
N GLU A 172 16.16 -19.14 -2.13
CA GLU A 172 16.65 -17.76 -2.09
C GLU A 172 16.59 -17.07 -3.46
N THR A 173 16.54 -17.83 -4.56
CA THR A 173 16.54 -17.30 -5.94
C THR A 173 15.13 -17.16 -6.53
N ASP A 174 14.14 -17.86 -5.97
CA ASP A 174 12.74 -17.74 -6.39
C ASP A 174 12.12 -16.48 -5.75
N LYS A 175 11.64 -15.54 -6.58
CA LYS A 175 10.92 -14.36 -6.07
C LYS A 175 9.72 -14.74 -5.20
N GLU A 176 8.98 -15.79 -5.59
CA GLU A 176 7.77 -16.25 -4.88
C GLU A 176 8.09 -16.83 -3.49
N ALA A 177 9.37 -17.10 -3.22
CA ALA A 177 9.85 -17.56 -1.93
C ALA A 177 10.32 -16.42 -1.01
N ASN A 178 10.31 -15.16 -1.47
CA ASN A 178 11.02 -14.04 -0.82
C ASN A 178 10.20 -12.75 -0.63
N PHE A 179 8.87 -12.81 -0.77
CA PHE A 179 7.96 -11.67 -0.57
C PHE A 179 7.51 -11.44 0.89
N GLY A 180 7.73 -12.41 1.77
CA GLY A 180 7.21 -12.43 3.13
C GLY A 180 7.61 -11.22 3.98
N LEU A 181 6.74 -10.84 4.91
CA LEU A 181 7.07 -10.00 6.07
C LEU A 181 7.86 -10.79 7.12
N TYR A 182 7.66 -12.11 7.16
CA TYR A 182 8.41 -13.07 7.96
C TYR A 182 9.17 -14.04 7.05
N ARG A 183 10.29 -14.57 7.56
CA ARG A 183 11.01 -15.70 6.96
C ARG A 183 10.17 -16.98 7.05
N ASN A 184 10.55 -17.99 6.29
CA ASN A 184 9.84 -19.28 6.22
C ASN A 184 9.76 -20.03 7.57
N ASP A 185 10.59 -19.67 8.55
CA ASP A 185 10.55 -20.21 9.91
C ASP A 185 9.33 -19.73 10.72
N GLY A 186 8.57 -18.76 10.23
CA GLY A 186 7.37 -18.23 10.88
C GLY A 186 7.62 -17.31 12.06
N ILE A 187 8.88 -17.04 12.42
CA ILE A 187 9.25 -16.29 13.64
C ILE A 187 10.21 -15.15 13.36
N THR A 188 11.09 -15.28 12.37
CA THR A 188 12.06 -14.24 12.04
C THR A 188 11.39 -13.18 11.20
N ILE A 189 11.22 -11.99 11.76
CA ILE A 189 10.62 -10.84 11.09
C ILE A 189 11.64 -10.14 10.19
N LYS A 190 11.24 -9.75 8.98
CA LYS A 190 12.04 -8.93 8.06
C LYS A 190 11.85 -7.44 8.38
N PRO A 191 12.76 -6.53 7.96
CA PRO A 191 12.58 -5.08 8.11
C PRO A 191 11.24 -4.55 7.61
N ALA A 192 10.70 -5.08 6.50
CA ALA A 192 9.34 -4.78 6.05
C ALA A 192 8.27 -5.19 7.08
N GLY A 193 8.40 -6.36 7.70
CA GLY A 193 7.52 -6.79 8.79
C GLY A 193 7.59 -5.87 10.01
N LEU A 194 8.79 -5.43 10.39
CA LEU A 194 8.98 -4.43 11.45
C LEU A 194 8.30 -3.10 11.10
N ALA A 195 8.49 -2.61 9.87
CA ALA A 195 7.85 -1.40 9.36
C ALA A 195 6.32 -1.50 9.39
N MET A 196 5.75 -2.63 8.97
CA MET A 196 4.31 -2.89 9.04
C MET A 196 3.80 -2.87 10.48
N LYS A 197 4.45 -3.62 11.39
CA LYS A 197 4.10 -3.69 12.81
C LYS A 197 4.10 -2.31 13.44
N ASN A 198 5.14 -1.52 13.18
CA ASN A 198 5.33 -0.19 13.74
C ASN A 198 4.36 0.83 13.14
N LEU A 199 4.07 0.76 11.84
CA LEU A 199 3.05 1.59 11.18
C LEU A 199 1.67 1.36 11.82
N ILE A 200 1.28 0.10 12.01
CA ILE A 200 0.02 -0.27 12.68
C ILE A 200 0.02 0.27 14.12
N ALA A 201 1.11 0.05 14.88
CA ALA A 201 1.20 0.51 16.26
C ALA A 201 1.06 2.05 16.38
N LEU A 202 1.69 2.80 15.50
CA LEU A 202 1.62 4.26 15.49
C LEU A 202 0.25 4.79 15.07
N LEU A 203 -0.42 4.17 14.09
CA LEU A 203 -1.67 4.69 13.52
C LEU A 203 -2.95 4.05 14.06
N SER A 204 -2.86 2.98 14.85
CA SER A 204 -4.03 2.33 15.44
C SER A 204 -4.86 3.31 16.28
N ASP A 205 -6.16 3.36 15.97
CA ASP A 205 -7.15 4.16 16.67
C ASP A 205 -8.53 3.47 16.62
N PRO A 206 -8.73 2.34 17.33
CA PRO A 206 -9.98 1.60 17.29
C PRO A 206 -11.13 2.42 17.91
N GLY A 207 -12.28 2.40 17.26
CA GLY A 207 -13.47 3.12 17.73
C GLY A 207 -14.46 3.37 16.60
N PRO A 208 -15.61 4.01 16.91
CA PRO A 208 -16.56 4.43 15.88
C PRO A 208 -15.93 5.49 14.96
N PRO A 209 -16.42 5.62 13.71
CA PRO A 209 -16.06 6.74 12.84
C PRO A 209 -16.34 8.08 13.52
N PHE A 210 -15.47 9.05 13.27
CA PHE A 210 -15.61 10.42 13.78
C PHE A 210 -15.29 11.41 12.67
N ARG A 211 -15.77 12.64 12.82
CA ARG A 211 -15.45 13.72 11.89
C ARG A 211 -14.06 14.25 12.22
N THR A 212 -13.16 14.21 11.25
CA THR A 212 -11.84 14.82 11.38
C THR A 212 -11.91 16.34 11.26
N GLY A 213 -10.95 17.02 11.90
CA GLY A 213 -10.66 18.43 11.73
C GLY A 213 -9.69 18.69 10.59
N VAL A 214 -9.22 19.93 10.50
CA VAL A 214 -8.26 20.40 9.51
C VAL A 214 -7.02 20.93 10.24
N LEU A 215 -5.85 20.70 9.68
CA LEU A 215 -4.58 21.28 10.13
C LEU A 215 -3.92 21.95 8.93
N ASP A 216 -3.71 23.27 9.01
CA ASP A 216 -2.96 24.00 7.98
C ASP A 216 -1.46 23.85 8.25
N TYR A 217 -0.72 23.40 7.25
CA TYR A 217 0.72 23.26 7.31
C TYR A 217 1.39 23.55 5.95
N SER A 218 2.68 23.85 5.97
CA SER A 218 3.51 23.98 4.78
C SER A 218 4.85 23.28 4.96
N LEU A 219 5.37 22.72 3.88
CA LEU A 219 6.68 22.07 3.80
C LEU A 219 7.58 22.88 2.87
N SER A 220 8.84 23.10 3.24
CA SER A 220 9.78 23.85 2.38
C SER A 220 10.36 23.02 1.24
N ASP A 221 10.39 21.69 1.36
CA ASP A 221 10.90 20.81 0.30
C ASP A 221 9.77 20.36 -0.63
N SER A 222 9.89 20.67 -1.92
CA SER A 222 8.91 20.34 -2.95
C SER A 222 8.83 18.84 -3.28
N MET A 223 9.85 18.05 -2.93
CA MET A 223 9.87 16.61 -3.09
C MET A 223 9.17 15.89 -1.94
N ALA A 224 8.96 16.59 -0.81
CA ALA A 224 8.31 16.02 0.36
C ALA A 224 6.87 15.63 0.03
N GLN A 225 6.56 14.37 0.28
CA GLN A 225 5.22 13.83 0.26
C GLN A 225 4.63 13.90 1.67
N SER A 226 3.30 14.02 1.75
CA SER A 226 2.63 14.00 3.02
C SER A 226 1.25 13.35 2.99
N VAL A 227 0.84 12.80 4.14
CA VAL A 227 -0.52 12.35 4.41
C VAL A 227 -0.89 12.76 5.83
N LEU A 228 -1.98 13.50 5.97
CA LEU A 228 -2.50 13.95 7.25
C LEU A 228 -3.58 13.00 7.76
N PHE A 229 -3.45 12.58 9.01
CA PHE A 229 -4.44 11.84 9.77
C PHE A 229 -4.83 12.62 11.02
N GLN A 230 -5.96 12.25 11.61
CA GLN A 230 -6.32 12.67 12.95
C GLN A 230 -6.75 11.43 13.73
N LYS A 231 -6.44 11.39 15.02
CA LYS A 231 -6.96 10.40 15.97
C LYS A 231 -8.12 10.98 16.78
N ARG A 232 -8.97 10.11 17.35
CA ARG A 232 -10.13 10.48 18.17
C ARG A 232 -9.80 11.30 19.40
N ASN A 233 -8.56 11.23 19.89
CA ASN A 233 -8.08 12.06 21.00
C ASN A 233 -7.79 13.51 20.59
N GLY A 234 -8.00 13.87 19.32
CA GLY A 234 -7.81 15.21 18.76
C GLY A 234 -6.42 15.46 18.17
N GLU A 235 -5.45 14.56 18.38
CA GLU A 235 -4.11 14.69 17.83
C GLU A 235 -4.10 14.52 16.31
N PHE A 236 -3.32 15.36 15.64
CA PHE A 236 -3.01 15.19 14.23
C PHE A 236 -1.74 14.35 14.07
N TRP A 237 -1.70 13.56 13.02
CA TRP A 237 -0.57 12.70 12.68
C TRP A 237 -0.20 12.95 11.22
N LEU A 238 0.95 13.57 10.97
CA LEU A 238 1.41 13.90 9.62
C LEU A 238 2.53 12.94 9.22
N ALA A 239 2.26 12.07 8.24
CA ALA A 239 3.28 11.26 7.61
C ALA A 239 4.07 12.11 6.60
N LEU A 240 5.40 11.96 6.56
CA LEU A 240 6.30 12.70 5.68
C LEU A 240 7.39 11.77 5.11
N TRP A 241 7.73 11.91 3.84
CA TRP A 241 8.88 11.21 3.21
C TRP A 241 9.29 11.88 1.89
N LEU A 242 10.48 11.58 1.38
CA LEU A 242 10.90 11.89 0.02
C LEU A 242 10.46 10.78 -0.95
N ASN A 243 9.85 11.13 -2.08
CA ASN A 243 9.46 10.15 -3.11
C ASN A 243 10.62 9.72 -4.04
N SER A 244 11.87 9.92 -3.62
CA SER A 244 13.05 9.49 -4.37
C SER A 244 13.29 7.98 -4.29
N SER A 245 14.09 7.50 -5.25
CA SER A 245 14.55 6.13 -5.35
C SER A 245 15.73 5.88 -4.41
N LEU A 246 15.73 4.74 -3.72
CA LEU A 246 16.90 4.19 -3.03
C LEU A 246 17.84 3.44 -3.98
N ALA A 247 17.68 3.61 -5.28
CA ALA A 247 18.42 2.88 -6.29
C ALA A 247 19.21 3.85 -7.16
N ASP A 248 20.50 3.56 -7.39
CA ASP A 248 21.39 4.41 -8.20
C ASP A 248 20.76 4.69 -9.58
N SER A 249 20.56 5.97 -9.86
CA SER A 249 19.90 6.47 -11.07
C SER A 249 20.75 6.32 -12.34
N HIS A 250 22.06 6.09 -12.21
CA HIS A 250 22.96 5.93 -13.37
C HIS A 250 22.90 4.54 -14.01
N ARG A 251 22.21 3.59 -13.37
CA ARG A 251 22.15 2.20 -13.84
C ARG A 251 20.79 1.86 -14.45
N PRO A 252 20.78 1.02 -15.51
CA PRO A 252 19.54 0.48 -16.04
C PRO A 252 18.73 -0.27 -14.98
N TYR A 253 17.42 -0.35 -15.22
CA TYR A 253 16.51 -1.18 -14.45
C TYR A 253 17.03 -2.63 -14.31
N GLY A 254 16.96 -3.21 -13.11
CA GLY A 254 17.51 -4.54 -12.81
C GLY A 254 19.01 -4.58 -12.51
N GLN A 255 19.74 -3.48 -12.72
CA GLN A 255 21.17 -3.35 -12.41
C GLN A 255 21.45 -2.28 -11.36
N LYS A 256 20.42 -1.56 -10.90
CA LYS A 256 20.57 -0.52 -9.88
C LYS A 256 21.06 -1.13 -8.58
N GLN A 257 22.02 -0.45 -7.97
CA GLN A 257 22.47 -0.77 -6.62
C GLN A 257 21.73 0.13 -5.65
N GLU A 258 21.47 -0.39 -4.46
CA GLU A 258 20.89 0.41 -3.39
C GLU A 258 21.87 1.50 -2.95
N VAL A 259 21.35 2.69 -2.64
CA VAL A 259 22.07 3.79 -2.01
C VAL A 259 21.44 4.11 -0.66
N ASP A 260 22.24 4.68 0.24
CA ASP A 260 21.73 5.14 1.53
C ASP A 260 20.67 6.24 1.32
N PRO A 261 19.62 6.26 2.17
CA PRO A 261 18.62 7.32 2.14
C PRO A 261 19.26 8.71 2.25
N HIS A 262 18.77 9.63 1.45
CA HIS A 262 19.28 10.99 1.35
C HIS A 262 18.55 11.90 2.32
N ASP A 263 19.29 12.38 3.31
CA ASP A 263 18.81 13.35 4.28
C ASP A 263 18.76 14.76 3.65
N ARG A 264 17.59 15.39 3.74
CA ARG A 264 17.33 16.76 3.27
C ARG A 264 16.62 17.56 4.35
N ASP A 265 17.13 18.74 4.64
CA ASP A 265 16.47 19.64 5.58
C ASP A 265 15.11 20.09 5.03
N CYS A 266 14.06 19.84 5.81
CA CYS A 266 12.70 20.29 5.50
C CYS A 266 12.18 21.12 6.68
N THR A 267 11.95 22.41 6.42
CA THR A 267 11.25 23.30 7.35
C THR A 267 9.75 23.08 7.23
N ILE A 268 9.13 22.79 8.37
CA ILE A 268 7.70 22.60 8.52
C ILE A 268 7.13 23.79 9.29
N ARG A 269 6.03 24.33 8.78
CA ARG A 269 5.23 25.34 9.48
C ARG A 269 3.85 24.77 9.74
N ILE A 270 3.36 24.90 10.95
CA ILE A 270 2.03 24.45 11.39
C ILE A 270 1.27 25.66 11.93
N ALA A 271 0.07 25.89 11.44
CA ALA A 271 -0.76 26.97 11.95
C ALA A 271 -1.24 26.67 13.38
N GLY A 272 -1.05 27.62 14.29
CA GLY A 272 -1.49 27.52 15.69
C GLY A 272 -0.50 28.14 16.67
N VAL A 273 -0.92 28.25 17.93
CA VAL A 273 -0.08 28.70 19.05
C VAL A 273 0.06 27.55 20.04
N GLY A 274 1.26 27.36 20.61
CA GLY A 274 1.54 26.27 21.55
C GLY A 274 1.53 24.88 20.90
N VAL A 275 1.83 24.82 19.60
CA VAL A 275 1.95 23.56 18.86
C VAL A 275 3.06 22.71 19.48
N ARG A 276 2.75 21.48 19.86
CA ARG A 276 3.73 20.50 20.32
C ARG A 276 3.88 19.39 19.31
N VAL A 277 5.12 19.05 18.98
CA VAL A 277 5.43 18.08 17.94
C VAL A 277 6.41 17.02 18.46
N LYS A 278 5.97 15.77 18.37
CA LYS A 278 6.78 14.58 18.57
C LYS A 278 7.02 13.88 17.25
N LEU A 279 8.28 13.65 16.93
CA LEU A 279 8.73 12.97 15.73
C LEU A 279 8.97 11.49 16.00
N HIS A 280 8.44 10.64 15.12
CA HIS A 280 8.60 9.19 15.11
C HIS A 280 9.25 8.75 13.79
N GLU A 281 10.39 8.09 13.86
CA GLU A 281 11.19 7.67 12.70
C GLU A 281 11.65 6.22 12.83
N ARG A 282 12.30 5.70 11.78
CA ARG A 282 12.93 4.36 11.77
C ARG A 282 11.93 3.23 12.04
N LEU A 283 10.81 3.25 11.31
CA LEU A 283 9.76 2.22 11.41
C LEU A 283 10.29 0.82 11.06
N ASP A 284 11.35 0.73 10.26
CA ASP A 284 12.04 -0.49 9.84
C ASP A 284 12.89 -1.16 10.94
N GLY A 285 13.00 -0.56 12.13
CA GLY A 285 13.69 -1.13 13.30
C GLY A 285 12.77 -1.85 14.30
N GLU A 286 13.36 -2.38 15.39
CA GLU A 286 12.61 -3.08 16.47
C GLU A 286 11.46 -2.26 17.05
N SER A 287 11.67 -0.95 17.16
CA SER A 287 10.68 0.05 17.54
C SER A 287 10.99 1.40 16.90
N PRO A 288 9.98 2.28 16.69
CA PRO A 288 10.22 3.63 16.19
C PRO A 288 11.05 4.45 17.18
N ILE A 289 11.97 5.27 16.66
CA ILE A 289 12.68 6.26 17.44
C ILE A 289 11.78 7.48 17.60
N SER A 290 11.44 7.80 18.84
CA SER A 290 10.54 8.90 19.20
C SER A 290 11.27 10.02 19.92
N ARG A 291 11.09 11.28 19.52
CA ARG A 291 11.62 12.45 20.24
C ARG A 291 10.72 13.66 20.11
N GLU A 292 10.61 14.47 21.17
CA GLU A 292 10.04 15.82 21.08
C GLU A 292 10.97 16.69 20.24
N ILE A 293 10.44 17.44 19.27
CA ILE A 293 11.26 18.25 18.35
C ILE A 293 10.92 19.74 18.38
N SER A 294 9.73 20.12 18.85
CA SER A 294 9.32 21.52 18.84
C SER A 294 8.13 21.80 19.77
N GLU A 295 8.19 22.95 20.45
CA GLU A 295 7.04 23.66 21.04
C GLU A 295 6.70 24.95 20.26
N SER A 296 7.24 25.07 19.05
CA SER A 296 7.07 26.17 18.10
C SER A 296 6.25 25.73 16.89
N SER A 297 5.53 26.68 16.29
CA SER A 297 4.79 26.53 15.03
C SER A 297 5.70 26.39 13.79
N GLU A 298 7.01 26.60 13.93
CA GLU A 298 8.00 26.41 12.87
C GLU A 298 9.22 25.65 13.41
N PHE A 299 9.66 24.63 12.68
CA PHE A 299 10.80 23.78 13.01
C PHE A 299 11.32 23.07 11.75
N SER A 300 12.52 22.50 11.82
CA SER A 300 13.12 21.73 10.73
C SER A 300 13.39 20.29 11.16
N ILE A 301 13.23 19.36 10.23
CA ILE A 301 13.65 17.95 10.38
C ILE A 301 14.55 17.54 9.21
N SER A 302 15.40 16.54 9.44
CA SER A 302 16.07 15.83 8.34
C SER A 302 15.07 14.84 7.75
N LEU A 303 14.60 15.10 6.54
CA LEU A 303 13.67 14.23 5.82
C LEU A 303 14.45 13.32 4.86
N SER A 304 14.07 12.05 4.80
CA SER A 304 14.65 11.08 3.85
C SER A 304 13.55 10.30 3.15
N GLU A 305 13.94 9.30 2.36
CA GLU A 305 13.05 8.28 1.81
C GLU A 305 12.37 7.43 2.89
N ARG A 306 12.83 7.47 4.15
CA ARG A 306 12.11 6.86 5.27
C ARG A 306 10.91 7.70 5.64
N VAL A 307 9.78 7.02 5.85
CA VAL A 307 8.59 7.66 6.40
C VAL A 307 8.86 8.06 7.85
N ALA A 308 8.62 9.33 8.12
CA ALA A 308 8.55 9.92 9.44
C ALA A 308 7.10 10.28 9.78
N PHE A 309 6.73 10.21 11.05
CA PHE A 309 5.44 10.70 11.55
C PHE A 309 5.66 11.84 12.52
N LEU A 310 4.93 12.94 12.32
CA LEU A 310 4.77 13.99 13.31
C LEU A 310 3.46 13.78 14.06
N GLN A 311 3.54 13.47 15.34
CA GLN A 311 2.40 13.54 16.26
C GLN A 311 2.29 15.00 16.74
N ILE A 312 1.18 15.64 16.41
CA ILE A 312 0.96 17.08 16.54
C ILE A 312 -0.22 17.31 17.48
N THR A 313 0.04 18.04 18.57
CA THR A 313 -1.01 18.57 19.43
C THR A 313 -1.12 20.07 19.24
N VAL A 314 -2.30 20.55 18.85
CA VAL A 314 -2.63 21.97 18.82
C VAL A 314 -3.57 22.25 20.00
N PRO A 315 -3.17 23.07 20.98
CA PRO A 315 -4.05 23.47 22.07
C PRO A 315 -5.34 24.08 21.52
N ALA A 316 -6.47 23.79 22.16
CA ALA A 316 -7.71 24.51 21.88
C ALA A 316 -7.46 26.01 22.09
N LYS A 317 -8.01 26.86 21.22
CA LYS A 317 -8.01 28.30 21.47
C LYS A 317 -8.68 28.52 22.82
N SER A 318 -7.99 29.14 23.77
CA SER A 318 -8.64 29.68 24.95
C SER A 318 -9.66 30.71 24.46
N GLU A 319 -10.95 30.43 24.69
CA GLU A 319 -12.05 31.38 24.43
C GLU A 319 -11.90 32.65 25.27
#